data_AF-A0A494XKR8-F1
#
_entry.id   AF-A0A494XKR8-F1
#
_cell.length_a   1.000
_cell.length_b   1.000
_cell.length_c   1.000
_cell.angle_alpha   90.00
_cell.angle_beta   90.00
_cell.angle_gamma   90.00
#
_symmetry.space_group_name_H-M   'P 1'
#
loop_
_entity.id
_entity.type
_entity.pdbx_description
1 polymer ?
#
loop_
_entity_poly.entity_id
_entity_poly.type
_entity_poly.pdbx_seq_one_letter_code
_entity_poly.pdbx_strand_id
1 'polypeptide(L)'
;MGFRVFDHDERRERACQARDKHGRHADSNMRVSMSTRRLARAILCTACLAVAGCNDTTLLEKLDQFQANQTLAALQRRNIAARKISRGKQGYDIAVPPDDYTAAVDTLHALDLPPRARVDIAQAFPSDVMVASPSAERARLLSLIEQRLEQTLTTIESVDRASVHLSYPLDDASGSARHSIHIAALIVHEAGVDEQELVVKLKRFLRNAVADTRYEDISITLFESEPPQIAPPARAEPAPLDSRRWLSFVLGGGASVGLLSALGWARWRRMRAPRSHADEPDRAPFDAVVESSGRIDNARARDSR
;
A
#
# COMPACT_ATOMS: atom_id res chain seq x y z
N MET A 1 49.29 39.99 -54.70
CA MET A 1 48.82 39.47 -53.40
C MET A 1 47.30 39.48 -53.44
N GLY A 2 46.62 38.32 -53.32
CA GLY A 2 45.14 38.15 -53.29
C GLY A 2 44.46 38.36 -54.65
N PHE A 3 43.96 37.40 -55.44
CA PHE A 3 43.19 36.16 -55.25
C PHE A 3 41.68 36.34 -54.96
N ARG A 4 40.91 36.19 -56.06
CA ARG A 4 39.55 35.63 -56.28
C ARG A 4 38.35 36.12 -55.47
N VAL A 5 37.25 36.40 -56.18
CA VAL A 5 35.90 35.73 -56.17
C VAL A 5 35.19 36.19 -57.47
N PHE A 6 34.99 35.44 -58.56
CA PHE A 6 34.22 34.20 -58.87
C PHE A 6 32.69 34.27 -58.68
N ASP A 7 32.02 34.69 -59.76
CA ASP A 7 30.95 33.98 -60.48
C ASP A 7 29.77 33.39 -59.68
N HIS A 8 28.59 34.01 -59.80
CA HIS A 8 27.41 33.61 -59.02
C HIS A 8 26.07 33.63 -59.79
N ASP A 9 26.05 33.88 -61.10
CA ASP A 9 24.80 34.20 -61.81
C ASP A 9 24.09 32.98 -62.42
N GLU A 10 24.76 31.83 -62.58
CA GLU A 10 24.18 30.67 -63.28
C GLU A 10 23.39 29.69 -62.38
N ARG A 11 23.27 29.97 -61.07
CA ARG A 11 22.55 29.08 -60.10
C ARG A 11 21.07 29.40 -59.89
N ARG A 12 20.55 30.50 -60.44
CA ARG A 12 19.19 30.96 -60.13
C ARG A 12 18.09 30.23 -60.90
N GLU A 13 18.37 29.66 -62.07
CA GLU A 13 17.31 29.01 -62.88
C GLU A 13 16.96 27.59 -62.40
N ARG A 14 17.89 26.85 -61.76
CA ARG A 14 17.59 25.52 -61.22
C ARG A 14 16.76 25.53 -59.92
N ALA A 15 16.59 26.69 -59.29
CA ALA A 15 15.82 26.82 -58.06
C ALA A 15 14.29 26.95 -58.29
N CYS A 16 13.85 27.33 -59.49
CA CYS A 16 12.42 27.48 -59.79
C CYS A 16 11.71 26.15 -60.08
N GLN A 17 12.43 25.10 -60.50
CA GLN A 17 11.81 23.81 -60.85
C GLN A 17 11.77 22.78 -59.70
N ALA A 18 12.44 23.08 -58.58
CA ALA A 18 12.42 22.22 -57.38
C ALA A 18 11.28 22.55 -56.39
N ARG A 19 10.58 23.68 -56.58
CA ARG A 19 9.55 24.14 -55.62
C ARG A 19 8.15 23.55 -55.83
N ASP A 20 7.92 22.85 -56.93
CA ASP A 20 6.58 22.39 -57.32
C ASP A 20 6.26 20.93 -56.91
N LYS A 21 7.23 20.20 -56.34
CA LYS A 21 7.04 18.78 -55.92
C LYS A 21 6.92 18.54 -54.42
N HIS A 22 7.05 19.55 -53.57
CA HIS A 22 6.98 19.39 -52.10
C HIS A 22 5.62 19.77 -51.47
N GLY A 23 4.63 20.19 -52.26
CA GLY A 23 3.34 20.70 -51.74
C GLY A 23 2.20 19.69 -51.58
N ARG A 24 2.40 18.38 -51.78
CA ARG A 24 1.27 17.42 -51.86
C ARG A 24 1.29 16.19 -50.93
N HIS A 25 2.13 16.16 -49.90
CA HIS A 25 2.12 15.06 -48.91
C HIS A 25 1.89 15.47 -47.45
N ALA A 26 1.66 16.74 -47.16
CA ALA A 26 1.40 17.21 -45.81
C ALA A 26 -0.10 17.44 -45.57
N ASP A 27 -0.92 16.37 -45.52
CA ASP A 27 -2.27 16.54 -44.94
C ASP A 27 -2.97 15.27 -44.40
N SER A 28 -2.31 14.10 -44.35
CA SER A 28 -2.96 12.87 -43.87
C SER A 28 -2.66 12.48 -42.43
N ASN A 29 -1.71 13.12 -41.74
CA ASN A 29 -1.23 12.62 -40.43
C ASN A 29 -1.64 13.41 -39.18
N MET A 30 -2.54 14.38 -39.29
CA MET A 30 -2.94 15.23 -38.14
C MET A 30 -4.38 15.02 -37.67
N ARG A 31 -4.92 13.80 -37.70
CA ARG A 31 -6.29 13.51 -37.17
C ARG A 31 -6.44 12.24 -36.32
N VAL A 32 -5.37 11.70 -35.73
CA VAL A 32 -5.47 10.62 -34.72
C VAL A 32 -5.17 11.13 -33.29
N SER A 33 -4.87 12.41 -33.12
CA SER A 33 -4.30 12.96 -31.87
C SER A 33 -5.30 13.24 -30.74
N MET A 34 -6.61 13.35 -30.98
CA MET A 34 -7.55 13.77 -29.92
C MET A 34 -8.26 12.62 -29.18
N SER A 35 -8.44 11.46 -29.81
CA SER A 35 -9.19 10.32 -29.23
C SER A 35 -8.33 9.47 -28.29
N THR A 36 -7.08 9.18 -28.71
CA THR A 36 -6.10 8.43 -27.92
C THR A 36 -5.71 9.15 -26.64
N ARG A 37 -5.68 10.50 -26.62
CA ARG A 37 -5.41 11.30 -25.41
C ARG A 37 -6.52 11.20 -24.36
N ARG A 38 -7.78 10.98 -24.76
CA ARG A 38 -8.91 10.85 -23.82
C ARG A 38 -8.97 9.46 -23.21
N LEU A 39 -8.72 8.42 -24.00
CA LEU A 39 -8.56 7.04 -23.51
C LEU A 39 -7.32 6.89 -22.62
N ALA A 40 -6.19 7.49 -23.02
CA ALA A 40 -5.00 7.53 -22.17
C ALA A 40 -5.23 8.27 -20.85
N ARG A 41 -5.98 9.38 -20.87
CA ARG A 41 -6.40 10.07 -19.64
C ARG A 41 -7.33 9.24 -18.77
N ALA A 42 -8.29 8.53 -19.35
CA ALA A 42 -9.19 7.66 -18.59
C ALA A 42 -8.42 6.50 -17.94
N ILE A 43 -7.54 5.82 -18.69
CA ILE A 43 -6.68 4.74 -18.18
C ILE A 43 -5.74 5.27 -17.10
N LEU A 44 -5.16 6.46 -17.31
CA LEU A 44 -4.29 7.11 -16.32
C LEU A 44 -5.08 7.47 -15.05
N CYS A 45 -6.30 7.98 -15.16
CA CYS A 45 -7.16 8.26 -14.01
C CYS A 45 -7.53 6.99 -13.24
N THR A 46 -7.88 5.90 -13.93
CA THR A 46 -8.17 4.61 -13.29
C THR A 46 -6.92 4.03 -12.63
N ALA A 47 -5.75 4.17 -13.25
CA ALA A 47 -4.47 3.78 -12.68
C ALA A 47 -4.12 4.63 -11.44
N CYS A 48 -4.37 5.94 -11.47
CA CYS A 48 -4.17 6.82 -10.31
C CYS A 48 -5.11 6.48 -9.14
N LEU A 49 -6.37 6.11 -9.41
CA LEU A 49 -7.29 5.65 -8.36
C LEU A 49 -6.86 4.30 -7.76
N ALA A 50 -6.27 3.40 -8.56
CA ALA A 50 -5.78 2.12 -8.07
C ALA A 50 -4.54 2.27 -7.16
N VAL A 51 -3.71 3.29 -7.36
CA VAL A 51 -2.51 3.56 -6.54
C VAL A 51 -2.84 4.23 -5.21
N ALA A 52 -3.98 4.93 -5.10
CA ALA A 52 -4.37 5.63 -3.88
C ALA A 52 -4.79 4.71 -2.71
N GLY A 53 -4.96 3.39 -2.95
CA GLY A 53 -5.42 2.44 -1.94
C GLY A 53 -4.34 1.75 -1.10
N CYS A 54 -3.06 1.98 -1.38
CA CYS A 54 -1.96 1.29 -0.69
C CYS A 54 -1.08 2.30 0.06
N ASN A 55 -1.63 2.87 1.14
CA ASN A 55 -0.91 3.84 1.98
C ASN A 55 -0.70 3.31 3.40
N ASP A 56 -0.24 2.06 3.54
CA ASP A 56 0.13 1.49 4.84
C ASP A 56 1.36 2.25 5.38
N THR A 57 1.23 2.87 6.54
CA THR A 57 2.32 3.60 7.21
C THR A 57 3.14 2.67 8.10
N THR A 58 4.47 2.78 8.08
CA THR A 58 5.34 1.99 8.95
C THR A 58 5.31 2.54 10.37
N LEU A 59 4.98 1.68 11.34
CA LEU A 59 4.84 2.05 12.75
C LEU A 59 6.12 1.75 13.54
N LEU A 60 6.63 0.53 13.39
CA LEU A 60 7.85 0.05 14.06
C LEU A 60 8.71 -0.70 13.06
N GLU A 61 10.02 -0.55 13.19
CA GLU A 61 11.03 -1.19 12.34
C GLU A 61 12.00 -2.03 13.17
N LYS A 62 12.64 -3.01 12.52
CA LYS A 62 13.73 -3.83 13.10
C LYS A 62 13.33 -4.56 14.39
N LEU A 63 12.10 -5.06 14.44
CA LEU A 63 11.63 -5.89 15.55
C LEU A 63 12.13 -7.33 15.40
N ASP A 64 12.38 -7.98 16.54
CA ASP A 64 12.52 -9.44 16.57
C ASP A 64 11.18 -10.13 16.28
N GLN A 65 11.21 -11.41 15.91
CA GLN A 65 10.01 -12.20 15.63
C GLN A 65 9.05 -12.23 16.82
N PHE A 66 9.57 -12.38 18.04
CA PHE A 66 8.75 -12.44 19.25
C PHE A 66 8.08 -11.10 19.53
N GLN A 67 8.85 -10.01 19.48
CA GLN A 67 8.33 -8.65 19.66
C GLN A 67 7.28 -8.31 18.59
N ALA A 68 7.56 -8.63 17.33
CA ALA A 68 6.65 -8.37 16.22
C ALA A 68 5.32 -9.11 16.37
N ASN A 69 5.35 -10.38 16.78
CA ASN A 69 4.14 -11.17 16.99
C ASN A 69 3.32 -10.65 18.17
N GLN A 70 3.97 -10.23 19.28
CA GLN A 70 3.25 -9.65 20.41
C GLN A 70 2.59 -8.32 20.06
N THR A 71 3.33 -7.43 19.40
CA THR A 71 2.79 -6.14 18.99
C THR A 71 1.65 -6.31 18.00
N LEU A 72 1.79 -7.23 17.04
CA LEU A 72 0.71 -7.58 16.10
C LEU A 72 -0.53 -8.08 16.84
N ALA A 73 -0.37 -8.99 17.81
CA ALA A 73 -1.48 -9.53 18.59
C ALA A 73 -2.16 -8.45 19.44
N ALA A 74 -1.39 -7.55 20.07
CA ALA A 74 -1.91 -6.45 20.87
C ALA A 74 -2.74 -5.45 20.04
N LEU A 75 -2.28 -5.12 18.83
CA LEU A 75 -3.01 -4.25 17.91
C LEU A 75 -4.30 -4.91 17.42
N GLN A 76 -4.23 -6.17 16.99
CA GLN A 76 -5.41 -6.92 16.54
C GLN A 76 -6.45 -7.08 17.64
N ARG A 77 -6.01 -7.21 18.91
CA ARG A 77 -6.92 -7.26 20.07
C ARG A 77 -7.77 -6.01 20.25
N ARG A 78 -7.21 -4.85 19.92
CA ARG A 78 -7.92 -3.57 19.94
C ARG A 78 -8.61 -3.22 18.64
N ASN A 79 -8.85 -4.23 17.79
CA ASN A 79 -9.50 -4.07 16.49
C ASN A 79 -8.72 -3.19 15.50
N ILE A 80 -7.41 -3.05 15.69
CA ILE A 80 -6.53 -2.27 14.79
C ILE A 80 -5.95 -3.21 13.74
N ALA A 81 -6.17 -2.89 12.46
CA ALA A 81 -5.61 -3.67 11.37
C ALA A 81 -4.09 -3.42 11.29
N ALA A 82 -3.28 -4.44 11.54
CA ALA A 82 -1.83 -4.35 11.43
C ALA A 82 -1.28 -5.48 10.56
N ARG A 83 -0.21 -5.19 9.81
CA ARG A 83 0.46 -6.12 8.91
C ARG A 83 1.93 -6.25 9.27
N LYS A 84 2.40 -7.50 9.39
CA LYS A 84 3.82 -7.82 9.57
C LYS A 84 4.52 -7.91 8.21
N ILE A 85 5.57 -7.11 8.01
CA ILE A 85 6.41 -7.10 6.82
C ILE A 85 7.77 -7.72 7.20
N SER A 86 8.18 -8.79 6.51
CA SER A 86 9.49 -9.40 6.74
C SER A 86 10.57 -8.70 5.91
N ARG A 87 11.63 -8.21 6.57
CA ARG A 87 12.82 -7.63 5.92
C ARG A 87 14.02 -8.59 5.94
N GLY A 88 13.77 -9.89 6.04
CA GLY A 88 14.81 -10.93 6.07
C GLY A 88 15.75 -10.75 7.27
N LYS A 89 17.02 -10.40 7.02
CA LYS A 89 18.03 -10.22 8.09
C LYS A 89 17.87 -8.92 8.89
N GLN A 90 17.07 -7.97 8.41
CA GLN A 90 16.89 -6.67 9.07
C GLN A 90 15.76 -6.70 10.13
N GLY A 91 15.15 -7.87 10.36
CA GLY A 91 14.05 -8.05 11.30
C GLY A 91 12.68 -7.92 10.64
N TYR A 92 11.67 -7.60 11.46
CA TYR A 92 10.28 -7.43 11.05
C TYR A 92 9.85 -5.99 11.26
N ASP A 93 9.06 -5.49 10.31
CA ASP A 93 8.40 -4.19 10.42
C ASP A 93 6.90 -4.42 10.62
N ILE A 94 6.24 -3.49 11.34
CA ILE A 94 4.78 -3.48 11.49
C ILE A 94 4.24 -2.24 10.79
N ALA A 95 3.31 -2.46 9.87
CA ALA A 95 2.62 -1.39 9.16
C ALA A 95 1.13 -1.37 9.53
N VAL A 96 0.58 -0.16 9.64
CA VAL A 96 -0.83 0.11 9.98
C VAL A 96 -1.44 1.08 8.97
N PRO A 97 -2.76 1.00 8.72
CA PRO A 97 -3.48 2.01 7.96
C PRO A 97 -3.29 3.41 8.57
N PRO A 98 -3.30 4.46 7.73
CA PRO A 98 -3.08 5.83 8.21
C PRO A 98 -4.23 6.30 9.12
N ASP A 99 -5.45 5.76 8.91
CA ASP A 99 -6.63 6.06 9.72
C ASP A 99 -6.50 5.55 11.17
N ASP A 100 -5.77 4.45 11.38
CA ASP A 100 -5.60 3.81 12.69
C ASP A 100 -4.25 4.17 13.35
N TYR A 101 -3.43 5.02 12.72
CA TYR A 101 -2.05 5.30 13.18
C TYR A 101 -2.00 5.87 14.60
N THR A 102 -2.82 6.89 14.89
CA THR A 102 -2.86 7.50 16.23
C THR A 102 -3.31 6.52 17.30
N ALA A 103 -4.37 5.74 17.02
CA ALA A 103 -4.86 4.71 17.92
C ALA A 103 -3.82 3.59 18.17
N ALA A 104 -3.03 3.25 17.15
CA ALA A 104 -1.94 2.30 17.27
C ALA A 104 -0.84 2.82 18.19
N VAL A 105 -0.38 4.06 17.99
CA VAL A 105 0.66 4.68 18.84
C VAL A 105 0.19 4.76 20.30
N ASP A 106 -1.03 5.22 20.55
CA ASP A 106 -1.60 5.30 21.92
C ASP A 106 -1.69 3.91 22.56
N THR A 107 -2.02 2.88 21.78
CA THR A 107 -2.07 1.49 22.26
C THR A 107 -0.69 0.96 22.61
N LEU A 108 0.34 1.27 21.81
CA LEU A 108 1.72 0.86 22.11
C LEU A 108 2.21 1.51 23.40
N HIS A 109 1.94 2.80 23.60
CA HIS A 109 2.30 3.52 24.82
C HIS A 109 1.56 2.98 26.05
N ALA A 110 0.27 2.67 25.92
CA ALA A 110 -0.52 2.13 27.03
C ALA A 110 -0.06 0.73 27.48
N LEU A 111 0.56 -0.05 26.59
CA LEU A 111 1.01 -1.42 26.85
C LEU A 111 2.53 -1.54 27.01
N ASP A 112 3.27 -0.42 26.98
CA ASP A 112 4.75 -0.36 26.99
C ASP A 112 5.40 -1.31 25.95
N LEU A 113 4.85 -1.31 24.73
CA LEU A 113 5.38 -2.08 23.60
C LEU A 113 6.40 -1.25 22.80
N PRO A 114 7.46 -1.86 22.26
CA PRO A 114 7.78 -3.29 22.25
C PRO A 114 8.31 -3.80 23.60
N PRO A 115 8.03 -5.06 23.95
CA PRO A 115 8.43 -5.61 25.23
C PRO A 115 9.95 -5.64 25.32
N ARG A 116 10.48 -5.20 26.46
CA ARG A 116 11.92 -5.29 26.76
C ARG A 116 12.31 -6.75 26.92
N ALA A 117 13.54 -7.08 26.56
CA ALA A 117 14.10 -8.40 26.83
C ALA A 117 14.06 -8.66 28.35
N ARG A 118 13.66 -9.88 28.74
CA ARG A 118 13.72 -10.31 30.13
C ARG A 118 15.17 -10.33 30.58
N VAL A 119 15.45 -9.66 31.69
CA VAL A 119 16.78 -9.63 32.31
C VAL A 119 16.80 -10.65 33.44
N ASP A 120 17.75 -11.58 33.40
CA ASP A 120 17.98 -12.53 34.47
C ASP A 120 19.20 -12.12 35.30
N ILE A 121 19.18 -12.42 36.60
CA ILE A 121 20.29 -12.09 37.51
C ILE A 121 21.56 -12.84 37.10
N ALA A 122 21.44 -14.06 36.55
CA ALA A 122 22.58 -14.80 35.99
C ALA A 122 23.31 -14.02 34.87
N GLN A 123 22.62 -13.17 34.10
CA GLN A 123 23.24 -12.37 33.03
C GLN A 123 24.10 -11.23 33.60
N ALA A 124 23.81 -10.74 34.81
CA ALA A 124 24.61 -9.73 35.48
C ALA A 124 25.96 -10.27 35.99
N PHE A 125 26.07 -11.59 36.16
CA PHE A 125 27.29 -12.27 36.61
C PHE A 125 27.73 -13.33 35.59
N PRO A 126 28.32 -12.96 34.43
CA PRO A 126 28.73 -13.92 33.41
C PRO A 126 29.81 -14.89 33.94
N SER A 127 29.80 -16.15 33.48
CA SER A 127 30.70 -17.22 33.91
C SER A 127 32.18 -16.97 33.60
N ASP A 128 32.46 -16.07 32.64
CA ASP A 128 33.79 -15.89 32.04
C ASP A 128 34.72 -14.97 32.86
N VAL A 129 34.31 -14.58 34.06
CA VAL A 129 35.10 -13.72 34.96
C VAL A 129 36.09 -14.59 35.75
N MET A 130 37.39 -14.31 35.65
CA MET A 130 38.48 -15.11 36.25
C MET A 130 38.46 -15.22 37.79
N VAL A 131 37.59 -14.48 38.48
CA VAL A 131 37.43 -14.56 39.94
C VAL A 131 35.94 -14.59 40.29
N ALA A 132 35.42 -15.77 40.63
CA ALA A 132 34.04 -15.92 41.09
C ALA A 132 33.96 -15.58 42.59
N SER A 133 33.14 -14.58 42.94
CA SER A 133 32.76 -14.32 44.33
C SER A 133 31.80 -15.43 44.82
N PRO A 134 31.93 -15.92 46.07
CA PRO A 134 30.94 -16.83 46.66
C PRO A 134 29.50 -16.29 46.58
N SER A 135 29.31 -14.98 46.71
CA SER A 135 27.98 -14.35 46.56
C SER A 135 27.46 -14.41 45.12
N ALA A 136 28.34 -14.27 44.13
CA ALA A 136 27.97 -14.36 42.71
C ALA A 136 27.56 -15.78 42.33
N GLU A 137 28.25 -16.80 42.83
CA GLU A 137 27.91 -18.19 42.55
C GLU A 137 26.57 -18.59 43.18
N ARG A 138 26.30 -18.17 44.43
CA ARG A 138 24.99 -18.35 45.07
C ARG A 138 23.88 -17.64 44.29
N ALA A 139 24.09 -16.40 43.85
CA ALA A 139 23.11 -15.65 43.06
C ALA A 139 22.78 -16.34 41.73
N ARG A 140 23.78 -16.90 41.03
CA ARG A 140 23.57 -17.70 39.82
C ARG A 140 22.76 -18.95 40.09
N LEU A 141 23.11 -19.72 41.14
CA LEU A 141 22.38 -20.93 41.50
C LEU A 141 20.91 -20.65 41.77
N LEU A 142 20.62 -19.60 42.55
CA LEU A 142 19.24 -19.20 42.85
C LEU A 142 18.49 -18.75 41.60
N SER A 143 19.12 -17.99 40.70
CA SER A 143 18.52 -17.58 39.42
C SER A 143 18.20 -18.78 38.51
N LEU A 144 19.05 -19.81 38.50
CA LEU A 144 18.77 -21.06 37.76
C LEU A 144 17.60 -21.83 38.37
N ILE A 145 17.51 -21.86 39.70
CA ILE A 145 16.39 -22.50 40.40
C ILE A 145 15.09 -21.74 40.10
N GLU A 146 15.08 -20.41 40.14
CA GLU A 146 13.94 -19.58 39.73
C GLU A 146 13.45 -19.95 38.33
N GLN A 147 14.35 -19.92 37.32
CA GLN A 147 14.00 -20.26 35.94
C GLN A 147 13.45 -21.68 35.79
N ARG A 148 14.05 -22.65 36.49
CA ARG A 148 13.58 -24.04 36.48
C ARG A 148 12.20 -24.19 37.11
N LEU A 149 11.94 -23.47 38.20
CA LEU A 149 10.63 -23.45 38.85
C LEU A 149 9.59 -22.83 37.92
N GLU A 150 9.87 -21.69 37.30
CA GLU A 150 8.97 -21.07 36.32
C GLU A 150 8.61 -22.05 35.20
N GLN A 151 9.61 -22.69 34.59
CA GLN A 151 9.39 -23.67 33.54
C GLN A 151 8.54 -24.85 34.02
N THR A 152 8.82 -25.37 35.22
CA THR A 152 8.08 -26.52 35.75
C THR A 152 6.62 -26.14 36.06
N LEU A 153 6.39 -24.97 36.64
CA LEU A 153 5.03 -24.51 36.96
C LEU A 153 4.17 -24.30 35.70
N THR A 154 4.76 -23.86 34.60
CA THR A 154 4.05 -23.78 33.30
C THR A 154 3.67 -25.13 32.69
N THR A 155 4.18 -26.25 33.21
CA THR A 155 3.76 -27.59 32.78
C THR A 155 2.53 -28.13 33.51
N ILE A 156 2.13 -27.45 34.59
CA ILE A 156 0.95 -27.82 35.36
C ILE A 156 -0.29 -27.49 34.53
N GLU A 157 -1.24 -28.43 34.48
CA GLU A 157 -2.53 -28.23 33.83
C GLU A 157 -3.20 -26.96 34.39
N SER A 158 -3.82 -26.18 33.51
CA SER A 158 -4.46 -24.90 33.82
C SER A 158 -3.54 -23.71 34.15
N VAL A 159 -2.21 -23.83 34.02
CA VAL A 159 -1.27 -22.71 34.19
C VAL A 159 -0.73 -22.25 32.83
N ASP A 160 -1.12 -21.05 32.39
CA ASP A 160 -0.66 -20.45 31.13
C ASP A 160 0.71 -19.79 31.27
N ARG A 161 0.95 -19.13 32.40
CA ARG A 161 2.20 -18.41 32.67
C ARG A 161 2.52 -18.44 34.15
N ALA A 162 3.79 -18.65 34.46
CA ALA A 162 4.30 -18.55 35.82
C ALA A 162 5.47 -17.56 35.87
N SER A 163 5.59 -16.82 36.96
CA SER A 163 6.77 -16.02 37.29
C SER A 163 7.08 -16.22 38.76
N VAL A 164 8.32 -16.55 39.07
CA VAL A 164 8.74 -16.97 40.41
C VAL A 164 9.94 -16.14 40.83
N HIS A 165 9.86 -15.57 42.03
CA HIS A 165 10.91 -14.78 42.63
C HIS A 165 11.30 -15.40 43.96
N LEU A 166 12.60 -15.62 44.15
CA LEU A 166 13.20 -16.07 45.40
C LEU A 166 13.88 -14.88 46.10
N SER A 167 13.84 -14.88 47.42
CA SER A 167 14.67 -13.96 48.21
C SER A 167 16.14 -14.39 48.17
N TYR A 168 17.04 -13.42 48.05
CA TYR A 168 18.49 -13.63 48.03
C TYR A 168 19.12 -13.20 49.36
N PRO A 169 19.47 -14.11 50.28
CA PRO A 169 20.26 -13.75 51.45
C PRO A 169 21.72 -13.54 51.01
N LEU A 170 22.15 -12.28 50.91
CA LEU A 170 23.51 -11.91 50.48
C LEU A 170 24.48 -11.63 51.64
N ASP A 171 24.00 -11.69 52.89
CA ASP A 171 24.76 -11.31 54.08
C ASP A 171 25.18 -12.52 54.93
N ASP A 172 26.50 -12.69 55.09
CA ASP A 172 27.14 -13.63 56.02
C ASP A 172 27.60 -12.89 57.31
N ALA A 173 27.11 -11.68 57.59
CA ALA A 173 27.73 -10.76 58.57
C ALA A 173 27.32 -10.97 60.04
N SER A 174 26.23 -11.69 60.33
CA SER A 174 25.86 -11.99 61.72
C SER A 174 25.62 -13.49 61.89
N GLY A 175 26.53 -14.14 62.62
CA GLY A 175 26.39 -15.56 62.94
C GLY A 175 25.04 -15.86 63.59
N SER A 176 24.42 -16.96 63.14
CA SER A 176 23.43 -17.74 63.88
C SER A 176 21.92 -17.52 63.66
N ALA A 177 21.49 -17.08 62.47
CA ALA A 177 20.11 -17.35 62.03
C ALA A 177 20.12 -18.01 60.65
N ARG A 178 19.55 -19.22 60.53
CA ARG A 178 19.24 -19.79 59.21
C ARG A 178 18.18 -18.89 58.58
N HIS A 179 18.55 -18.16 57.52
CA HIS A 179 17.59 -17.37 56.76
C HIS A 179 16.71 -18.33 55.96
N SER A 180 15.41 -18.33 56.24
CA SER A 180 14.42 -19.02 55.40
C SER A 180 14.32 -18.32 54.05
N ILE A 181 14.19 -19.10 52.97
CA ILE A 181 13.98 -18.54 51.64
C ILE A 181 12.50 -18.18 51.49
N HIS A 182 12.22 -16.93 51.13
CA HIS A 182 10.89 -16.48 50.77
C HIS A 182 10.67 -16.67 49.27
N ILE A 183 9.48 -17.14 48.90
CA ILE A 183 9.08 -17.36 47.51
C ILE A 183 7.83 -16.54 47.23
N ALA A 184 7.88 -15.73 46.18
CA ALA A 184 6.72 -15.07 45.61
C ALA A 184 6.48 -15.63 44.21
N ALA A 185 5.28 -16.15 43.96
CA ALA A 185 4.89 -16.66 42.66
C ALA A 185 3.66 -15.92 42.12
N LEU A 186 3.75 -15.46 40.88
CA LEU A 186 2.64 -14.94 40.10
C LEU A 186 2.26 -15.97 39.06
N ILE A 187 0.99 -16.37 39.06
CA ILE A 187 0.47 -17.43 38.20
C ILE A 187 -0.71 -16.90 37.41
N VAL A 188 -0.63 -16.99 36.09
CA VAL A 188 -1.74 -16.75 35.19
C VAL A 188 -2.36 -18.10 34.84
N HIS A 189 -3.65 -18.27 35.10
CA HIS A 189 -4.38 -19.52 34.90
C HIS A 189 -5.55 -19.36 33.92
N GLU A 190 -5.98 -20.48 33.35
CA GLU A 190 -7.17 -20.53 32.49
C GLU A 190 -8.45 -20.19 33.29
N ALA A 191 -9.46 -19.65 32.60
CA ALA A 191 -10.77 -19.38 33.16
C ALA A 191 -11.48 -20.67 33.64
N GLY A 192 -12.21 -20.58 34.76
CA GLY A 192 -13.05 -21.69 35.25
C GLY A 192 -12.34 -22.73 36.13
N VAL A 193 -11.14 -22.43 36.63
CA VAL A 193 -10.38 -23.28 37.55
C VAL A 193 -10.74 -22.99 39.01
N ASP A 194 -10.72 -24.01 39.87
CA ASP A 194 -10.77 -23.80 41.32
C ASP A 194 -9.43 -23.24 41.82
N GLU A 195 -9.40 -21.92 42.02
CA GLU A 195 -8.25 -21.19 42.54
C GLU A 195 -7.73 -21.75 43.88
N GLN A 196 -8.62 -22.19 44.78
CA GLN A 196 -8.21 -22.68 46.10
C GLN A 196 -7.45 -23.99 45.99
N GLU A 197 -7.95 -24.92 45.17
CA GLU A 197 -7.27 -26.19 44.92
C GLU A 197 -5.91 -25.96 44.23
N LEU A 198 -5.86 -25.05 43.26
CA LEU A 198 -4.64 -24.70 42.55
C LEU A 198 -3.59 -24.10 43.49
N VAL A 199 -3.95 -23.14 44.35
CA VAL A 199 -3.02 -22.57 45.34
C VAL A 199 -2.48 -23.67 46.25
N VAL A 200 -3.30 -24.59 46.75
CA VAL A 200 -2.84 -25.67 47.63
C VAL A 200 -1.84 -26.58 46.92
N LYS A 201 -2.11 -26.97 45.67
CA LYS A 201 -1.20 -27.80 44.86
C LYS A 201 0.13 -27.10 44.61
N LEU A 202 0.09 -25.85 44.16
CA LEU A 202 1.28 -25.05 43.86
C LEU A 202 2.12 -24.80 45.11
N LYS A 203 1.48 -24.43 46.23
CA LYS A 203 2.15 -24.18 47.51
C LYS A 203 2.81 -25.45 48.04
N ARG A 204 2.14 -26.60 47.90
CA ARG A 204 2.69 -27.91 48.25
C ARG A 204 3.91 -28.25 47.40
N PHE A 205 3.86 -27.99 46.09
CA PHE A 205 4.98 -28.20 45.18
C PHE A 205 6.18 -27.33 45.56
N LEU A 206 5.99 -26.01 45.66
CA LEU A 206 7.05 -25.05 45.97
C LEU A 206 7.77 -25.37 47.29
N ARG A 207 7.01 -25.69 48.34
CA ARG A 207 7.55 -26.09 49.65
C ARG A 207 8.40 -27.37 49.59
N ASN A 208 8.15 -28.27 48.65
CA ASN A 208 8.97 -29.48 48.46
C ASN A 208 10.12 -29.28 47.47
N ALA A 209 10.07 -28.26 46.63
CA ALA A 209 11.03 -28.03 45.57
C ALA A 209 12.29 -27.28 46.04
N VAL A 210 12.16 -26.44 47.07
CA VAL A 210 13.25 -25.62 47.61
C VAL A 210 13.49 -25.97 49.08
N ALA A 211 14.74 -26.26 49.44
CA ALA A 211 15.14 -26.54 50.81
C ALA A 211 14.93 -25.30 51.71
N ASP A 212 14.70 -25.54 53.01
CA ASP A 212 14.56 -24.49 54.03
C ASP A 212 13.45 -23.45 53.73
N THR A 213 12.35 -23.89 53.12
CA THR A 213 11.14 -23.09 52.91
C THR A 213 9.97 -23.60 53.74
N ARG A 214 9.23 -22.68 54.36
CA ARG A 214 8.01 -23.00 55.11
C ARG A 214 6.79 -22.52 54.35
N TYR A 215 5.61 -23.06 54.68
CA TYR A 215 4.36 -22.64 54.04
C TYR A 215 4.05 -21.15 54.26
N GLU A 216 4.48 -20.55 55.36
CA GLU A 216 4.29 -19.12 55.60
C GLU A 216 5.19 -18.22 54.76
N ASP A 217 6.30 -18.76 54.24
CA ASP A 217 7.28 -18.01 53.44
C ASP A 217 6.95 -18.04 51.94
N ILE A 218 5.82 -18.67 51.55
CA ILE A 218 5.38 -18.82 50.16
C ILE A 218 4.10 -18.00 49.93
N SER A 219 4.21 -16.97 49.11
CA SER A 219 3.09 -16.16 48.63
C SER A 219 2.79 -16.48 47.18
N ILE A 220 1.52 -16.79 46.87
CA ILE A 220 1.05 -17.09 45.52
C ILE A 220 -0.08 -16.12 45.19
N THR A 221 0.07 -15.42 44.07
CA THR A 221 -0.97 -14.53 43.52
C THR A 221 -1.43 -15.10 42.18
N LEU A 222 -2.74 -15.27 42.06
CA LEU A 222 -3.40 -15.79 40.87
C LEU A 222 -3.98 -14.65 40.04
N PHE A 223 -3.90 -14.81 38.72
CA PHE A 223 -4.55 -13.94 37.74
C PHE A 223 -5.23 -14.82 36.70
N GLU A 224 -6.45 -14.45 36.33
CA GLU A 224 -7.15 -15.12 35.25
C GLU A 224 -6.62 -14.65 33.88
N SER A 225 -6.47 -15.58 32.96
CA SER A 225 -6.07 -15.33 31.57
C SER A 225 -7.22 -14.70 30.78
N GLU A 226 -6.92 -13.71 29.94
CA GLU A 226 -7.91 -13.09 29.06
C GLU A 226 -8.35 -14.09 27.97
N PRO A 227 -9.66 -14.22 27.69
CA PRO A 227 -10.14 -15.20 26.71
C PRO A 227 -9.53 -14.95 25.32
N PRO A 228 -9.23 -16.00 24.56
CA PRO A 228 -8.63 -15.86 23.24
C PRO A 228 -9.59 -15.14 22.30
N GLN A 229 -9.10 -14.09 21.63
CA GLN A 229 -9.85 -13.45 20.55
C GLN A 229 -9.77 -14.31 19.29
N ILE A 230 -10.89 -14.96 18.96
CA ILE A 230 -11.01 -15.84 17.79
C ILE A 230 -11.48 -15.05 16.55
N ALA A 231 -12.11 -13.89 16.74
CA ALA A 231 -12.63 -13.07 15.65
C ALA A 231 -11.53 -12.18 15.02
N PRO A 232 -11.41 -12.15 13.68
CA PRO A 232 -10.54 -11.19 12.99
C PRO A 232 -10.94 -9.74 13.35
N PRO A 233 -9.99 -8.79 13.37
CA PRO A 233 -10.34 -7.40 13.51
C PRO A 233 -11.30 -7.00 12.38
N ALA A 234 -12.41 -6.37 12.74
CA ALA A 234 -13.38 -5.80 11.83
C ALA A 234 -12.69 -4.71 11.02
N ARG A 235 -12.20 -5.09 9.83
CA ARG A 235 -11.77 -4.14 8.81
C ARG A 235 -13.01 -3.32 8.47
N ALA A 236 -12.94 -2.00 8.62
CA ALA A 236 -13.94 -1.12 8.04
C ALA A 236 -13.96 -1.41 6.54
N GLU A 237 -14.91 -2.22 6.08
CA GLU A 237 -15.14 -2.36 4.66
C GLU A 237 -15.48 -0.95 4.16
N PRO A 238 -14.77 -0.44 3.14
CA PRO A 238 -15.20 0.79 2.50
C PRO A 238 -16.64 0.56 2.10
N ALA A 239 -17.56 1.39 2.61
CA ALA A 239 -18.99 1.25 2.38
C ALA A 239 -19.20 0.85 0.91
N PRO A 240 -19.91 -0.27 0.64
CA PRO A 240 -20.01 -0.78 -0.72
C PRO A 240 -20.44 0.39 -1.59
N LEU A 241 -19.56 0.78 -2.52
CA LEU A 241 -19.86 1.82 -3.49
C LEU A 241 -21.18 1.41 -4.11
N ASP A 242 -22.24 2.13 -3.72
CA ASP A 242 -23.63 1.80 -4.03
C ASP A 242 -23.67 1.33 -5.48
N SER A 243 -24.02 0.06 -5.69
CA SER A 243 -23.86 -0.61 -6.98
C SER A 243 -24.58 0.18 -8.09
N ARG A 244 -25.58 0.96 -7.68
CA ARG A 244 -26.36 1.85 -8.50
C ARG A 244 -25.62 3.14 -8.89
N ARG A 245 -24.76 3.70 -8.02
CA ARG A 245 -23.96 4.89 -8.31
C ARG A 245 -22.85 4.59 -9.31
N TRP A 246 -22.10 3.49 -9.21
CA TRP A 246 -21.08 3.17 -10.23
C TRP A 246 -21.71 2.83 -11.58
N LEU A 247 -22.82 2.08 -11.62
CA LEU A 247 -23.57 1.83 -12.85
C LEU A 247 -24.05 3.13 -13.50
N SER A 248 -24.50 4.11 -12.71
CA SER A 248 -24.90 5.43 -13.22
C SER A 248 -23.72 6.23 -13.81
N PHE A 249 -22.52 6.13 -13.22
CA PHE A 249 -21.31 6.75 -13.77
C PHE A 249 -20.85 6.06 -15.07
N VAL A 250 -20.93 4.73 -15.16
CA VAL A 250 -20.55 3.98 -16.36
C VAL A 250 -21.55 4.21 -17.51
N LEU A 251 -22.85 4.17 -17.23
CA LEU A 251 -23.91 4.43 -18.21
C LEU A 251 -23.94 5.91 -18.65
N GLY A 252 -23.79 6.84 -17.71
CA GLY A 252 -23.69 8.27 -18.00
C GLY A 252 -22.41 8.63 -18.78
N GLY A 253 -21.30 7.99 -18.43
CA GLY A 253 -20.03 8.09 -19.18
C GLY A 253 -20.14 7.53 -20.59
N GLY A 254 -20.78 6.37 -20.76
CA GLY A 254 -21.03 5.75 -22.07
C GLY A 254 -21.93 6.60 -22.98
N ALA A 255 -23.03 7.14 -22.43
CA ALA A 255 -23.98 7.97 -23.17
C ALA A 255 -23.36 9.29 -23.65
N SER A 256 -22.56 9.94 -22.82
CA SER A 256 -21.87 11.19 -23.18
C SER A 256 -20.81 10.97 -24.27
N VAL A 257 -20.08 9.86 -24.25
CA VAL A 257 -19.14 9.49 -25.31
C VAL A 257 -19.86 9.14 -26.62
N GLY A 258 -21.00 8.43 -26.55
CA GLY A 258 -21.85 8.13 -27.70
C GLY A 258 -22.42 9.38 -28.38
N LEU A 259 -22.92 10.34 -27.59
CA LEU A 259 -23.45 11.61 -28.10
C LEU A 259 -22.37 12.48 -28.76
N LEU A 260 -21.18 12.56 -28.15
CA LEU A 260 -20.06 13.33 -28.70
C LEU A 260 -19.51 12.71 -29.99
N SER A 261 -19.48 11.38 -30.09
CA SER A 261 -19.06 10.68 -31.31
C SER A 261 -20.09 10.79 -32.44
N ALA A 262 -21.39 10.72 -32.13
CA ALA A 262 -22.47 10.95 -33.09
C ALA A 262 -22.49 12.40 -33.62
N LEU A 263 -22.33 13.40 -32.74
CA LEU A 263 -22.23 14.82 -33.13
C LEU A 263 -20.98 15.09 -33.98
N GLY A 264 -19.85 14.47 -33.64
CA GLY A 264 -18.62 14.54 -34.43
C GLY A 264 -18.80 13.95 -35.83
N TRP A 265 -19.46 12.79 -35.95
CA TRP A 265 -19.73 12.13 -37.21
C TRP A 265 -20.71 12.93 -38.09
N ALA A 266 -21.78 13.46 -37.50
CA ALA A 266 -22.76 14.29 -38.21
C ALA A 266 -22.12 15.59 -38.76
N ARG A 267 -21.26 16.24 -37.96
CA ARG A 267 -20.54 17.45 -38.40
C ARG A 267 -19.52 17.15 -39.49
N TRP A 268 -18.84 16.01 -39.42
CA TRP A 268 -17.91 15.56 -40.47
C TRP A 268 -18.64 15.25 -41.78
N ARG A 269 -19.82 14.62 -41.71
CA ARG A 269 -20.64 14.30 -42.89
C ARG A 269 -21.18 15.57 -43.57
N ARG A 270 -21.58 16.58 -42.79
CA ARG A 270 -22.00 17.90 -43.34
C ARG A 270 -20.86 18.64 -44.04
N MET A 271 -19.62 18.52 -43.58
CA MET A 271 -18.46 19.15 -44.23
C MET A 271 -17.97 18.39 -45.47
N ARG A 272 -18.48 17.18 -45.73
CA ARG A 272 -18.16 16.35 -46.90
C ARG A 272 -19.23 16.35 -47.99
N ALA A 273 -20.28 17.17 -47.85
CA ALA A 273 -21.27 17.34 -48.92
C ALA A 273 -20.57 17.97 -50.14
N PRO A 274 -20.57 17.31 -51.32
CA PRO A 274 -20.01 17.87 -52.54
C PRO A 274 -20.80 19.13 -52.92
N ARG A 275 -20.11 20.25 -53.16
CA ARG A 275 -20.72 21.40 -53.84
C ARG A 275 -21.05 20.95 -55.26
N SER A 276 -22.32 20.71 -55.55
CA SER A 276 -22.80 20.52 -56.91
C SER A 276 -22.59 21.83 -57.66
N HIS A 277 -21.62 21.86 -58.57
CA HIS A 277 -21.57 22.84 -59.64
C HIS A 277 -22.86 22.68 -60.46
N ALA A 278 -23.71 23.69 -60.44
CA ALA A 278 -24.82 23.87 -61.38
C ALA A 278 -24.61 25.19 -62.11
N ASP A 279 -25.15 25.24 -63.32
CA ASP A 279 -25.19 26.32 -64.31
C ASP A 279 -23.94 26.55 -65.17
N GLU A 280 -23.88 25.79 -66.26
CA GLU A 280 -23.40 26.22 -67.56
C GLU A 280 -24.62 26.73 -68.37
N PRO A 281 -24.74 28.03 -68.70
CA PRO A 281 -25.75 28.51 -69.64
C PRO A 281 -25.15 28.82 -71.01
N ASP A 282 -25.70 28.11 -72.00
CA ASP A 282 -26.02 28.47 -73.38
C ASP A 282 -25.32 29.69 -74.03
N ARG A 283 -24.61 29.42 -75.15
CA ARG A 283 -24.09 30.42 -76.08
C ARG A 283 -25.05 30.59 -77.25
N ALA A 284 -25.61 31.79 -77.41
CA ALA A 284 -25.94 32.34 -78.72
C ALA A 284 -26.03 33.89 -78.69
N PRO A 285 -25.85 34.55 -79.85
CA PRO A 285 -25.11 35.80 -79.99
C PRO A 285 -25.99 37.04 -80.17
N PHE A 286 -25.43 38.23 -79.96
CA PHE A 286 -26.07 39.49 -80.36
C PHE A 286 -25.08 40.50 -80.97
N ASP A 287 -25.44 40.88 -82.20
CA ASP A 287 -25.30 42.15 -82.92
C ASP A 287 -23.94 42.76 -83.30
N ALA A 288 -23.75 42.84 -84.62
CA ALA A 288 -23.25 44.05 -85.28
C ALA A 288 -24.15 44.36 -86.48
N VAL A 289 -25.00 45.39 -86.32
CA VAL A 289 -25.71 46.08 -87.40
C VAL A 289 -24.71 47.04 -88.07
N VAL A 290 -24.83 47.22 -89.39
CA VAL A 290 -24.80 48.51 -90.14
C VAL A 290 -24.13 48.42 -91.53
N GLU A 291 -24.91 48.90 -92.51
CA GLU A 291 -24.58 49.52 -93.81
C GLU A 291 -24.21 48.68 -95.06
N SER A 292 -25.13 48.80 -96.03
CA SER A 292 -24.98 49.04 -97.47
C SER A 292 -23.95 48.23 -98.29
N SER A 293 -24.45 47.56 -99.33
CA SER A 293 -24.29 48.05 -100.71
C SER A 293 -24.92 47.05 -101.68
N GLY A 294 -25.71 47.56 -102.62
CA GLY A 294 -26.52 46.76 -103.54
C GLY A 294 -25.73 46.11 -104.67
N ARG A 295 -26.37 45.12 -105.31
CA ARG A 295 -26.17 44.65 -106.69
C ARG A 295 -27.25 43.56 -106.93
N ILE A 296 -28.40 43.87 -107.52
CA ILE A 296 -28.69 43.95 -108.96
C ILE A 296 -28.26 42.68 -109.74
N ASP A 297 -29.28 42.10 -110.38
CA ASP A 297 -29.30 41.28 -111.60
C ASP A 297 -29.38 39.75 -111.54
N ASN A 298 -30.51 39.30 -112.12
CA ASN A 298 -30.67 38.27 -113.15
C ASN A 298 -30.35 36.82 -112.78
N ALA A 299 -30.98 35.79 -113.35
CA ALA A 299 -32.17 35.60 -114.16
C ALA A 299 -32.20 34.08 -114.42
N ARG A 300 -33.33 33.60 -114.95
CA ARG A 300 -33.45 32.42 -115.82
C ARG A 300 -33.55 31.07 -115.07
N ALA A 301 -34.76 30.55 -114.88
CA ALA A 301 -35.70 29.94 -115.84
C ALA A 301 -35.43 28.46 -116.14
N ARG A 302 -36.47 27.66 -115.86
CA ARG A 302 -37.00 26.49 -116.57
C ARG A 302 -37.98 25.80 -115.61
N ASP A 303 -39.13 25.27 -115.99
CA ASP A 303 -39.84 25.12 -117.27
C ASP A 303 -41.20 24.49 -116.90
N SER A 304 -42.31 24.97 -117.45
CA SER A 304 -43.51 24.14 -117.64
C SER A 304 -44.51 24.82 -118.58
N ARG A 305 -44.62 24.25 -119.79
CA ARG A 305 -45.63 24.40 -120.86
C ARG A 305 -45.36 25.41 -121.96
#